data_AF-A0A965F634-F1
#
_entry.id   AF-A0A965F634-F1
#
_cell.length_a   1.000
_cell.length_b   1.000
_cell.length_c   1.000
_cell.angle_alpha   90.00
_cell.angle_beta   90.00
_cell.angle_gamma   90.00
#
_symmetry.space_group_name_H-M   'P 1'
#
loop_
_entity.id
_entity.type
_entity.pdbx_description
1 polymer ?
#
loop_
_entity_poly.entity_id
_entity_poly.type
_entity_poly.pdbx_seq_one_letter_code
_entity_poly.pdbx_strand_id
1 'polypeptide(L)'
;MLGTEVAVQSASISPLAGTGSISGLTVDNPEGWSAETIFELEQVSVNVDVASLFSEVVEIDSIVISQPQITYETRLTSDNVRALLEKILPQDSGGTGIGTENSAATVAQLMDIVLTELSRAIAGASLPGLDELRESVEAQVQQRVEEIEETVEDTVEEAVQGLENRLRNILPSPN
;
A
#
# COMPACT_ATOMS: atom_id res chain seq x y z
N MET A 1 -13.56 -4.96 9.15
CA MET A 1 -13.37 -5.83 10.33
C MET A 1 -14.20 -7.08 10.12
N LEU A 2 -13.60 -8.28 10.12
CA LEU A 2 -14.26 -9.51 9.67
C LEU A 2 -15.29 -10.11 10.67
N GLY A 3 -15.43 -9.52 11.86
CA GLY A 3 -16.42 -9.95 12.86
C GLY A 3 -16.17 -11.35 13.46
N THR A 4 -14.97 -11.89 13.20
CA THR A 4 -14.37 -13.13 13.69
C THR A 4 -12.86 -12.91 13.83
N GLU A 5 -12.15 -13.77 14.55
CA GLU A 5 -10.72 -13.62 14.77
C GLU A 5 -9.93 -13.85 13.47
N VAL A 6 -8.85 -13.08 13.31
CA VAL A 6 -7.93 -13.17 12.19
C VAL A 6 -6.54 -13.26 12.76
N ALA A 7 -5.83 -14.34 12.45
CA ALA A 7 -4.46 -14.54 12.87
C ALA A 7 -3.53 -14.58 11.66
N VAL A 8 -2.30 -14.12 11.86
CA VAL A 8 -1.21 -14.21 10.89
C VAL A 8 0.04 -14.70 11.62
N GLN A 9 0.79 -15.62 11.02
CA GLN A 9 2.03 -16.12 11.64
C GLN A 9 3.17 -15.11 11.47
N SER A 10 3.29 -14.54 10.28
CA SER A 10 4.31 -13.52 9.99
C SER A 10 3.91 -12.63 8.82
N ALA A 11 4.46 -11.42 8.83
CA ALA A 11 4.42 -10.50 7.71
C ALA A 11 5.84 -9.99 7.43
N SER A 12 6.18 -9.88 6.16
CA SER A 12 7.46 -9.34 5.69
C SER A 12 7.21 -8.36 4.57
N ILE A 13 7.94 -7.25 4.56
CA ILE A 13 7.81 -6.19 3.57
C ILE A 13 9.22 -5.74 3.18
N SER A 14 9.45 -5.56 1.89
CA SER A 14 10.67 -4.98 1.32
C SER A 14 10.27 -3.76 0.47
N PRO A 15 10.15 -2.56 1.07
CA PRO A 15 9.65 -1.37 0.36
C PRO A 15 10.48 -1.01 -0.86
N LEU A 16 11.81 -1.10 -0.77
CA LEU A 16 12.73 -0.82 -1.88
C LEU A 16 12.63 -1.82 -3.02
N ALA A 17 12.19 -3.04 -2.74
CA ALA A 17 11.96 -4.08 -3.73
C ALA A 17 10.49 -4.10 -4.22
N GLY A 18 9.60 -3.32 -3.60
CA GLY A 18 8.17 -3.34 -3.91
C GLY A 18 7.47 -4.64 -3.52
N THR A 19 8.05 -5.44 -2.62
CA THR A 19 7.51 -6.77 -2.30
C THR A 19 6.97 -6.86 -0.88
N GLY A 20 5.94 -7.67 -0.70
CA GLY A 20 5.38 -8.01 0.60
C GLY A 20 4.89 -9.44 0.65
N SER A 21 4.90 -10.04 1.83
CA SER A 21 4.34 -11.38 2.05
C SER A 21 3.73 -11.53 3.43
N ILE A 22 2.61 -12.23 3.50
CA ILE A 22 1.97 -12.69 4.73
C ILE A 22 2.00 -14.21 4.72
N SER A 23 2.37 -14.84 5.82
CA SER A 23 2.35 -16.30 5.94
C SER A 23 1.44 -16.74 7.07
N GLY A 24 0.71 -17.83 6.82
CA GLY A 24 -0.18 -18.47 7.78
C GLY A 24 -1.33 -17.57 8.20
N LEU A 25 -2.05 -16.99 7.24
CA LEU A 25 -3.25 -16.22 7.52
C LEU A 25 -4.40 -17.19 7.79
N THR A 26 -5.06 -17.06 8.93
CA THR A 26 -6.25 -17.83 9.28
C THR A 26 -7.39 -16.88 9.66
N VAL A 27 -8.61 -17.30 9.33
CA VAL A 27 -9.84 -16.63 9.73
C VAL A 27 -10.70 -17.66 10.43
N ASP A 28 -11.07 -17.34 11.66
CA ASP A 28 -11.87 -18.21 12.49
C ASP A 28 -13.29 -18.28 11.94
N ASN A 29 -13.90 -19.45 12.09
CA ASN A 29 -15.27 -19.67 11.74
C ASN A 29 -16.17 -18.85 12.68
N PRO A 30 -17.28 -18.26 12.19
CA PRO A 30 -18.22 -17.58 13.07
C PRO A 30 -18.70 -18.49 14.22
N GLU A 31 -19.17 -17.88 15.30
CA GLU A 31 -19.66 -18.64 16.45
C GLU A 31 -20.73 -19.67 16.06
N GLY A 32 -20.59 -20.86 16.61
CA GLY A 32 -21.55 -21.94 16.49
C GLY A 32 -21.26 -22.93 15.37
N TRP A 33 -20.26 -22.75 14.51
CA TRP A 33 -19.83 -23.73 13.49
C TRP A 33 -18.83 -24.75 14.05
N SER A 34 -18.64 -25.88 13.36
CA SER A 34 -17.91 -27.04 13.90
C SER A 34 -16.41 -26.95 13.67
N ALA A 35 -16.00 -26.46 12.50
CA ALA A 35 -14.60 -26.22 12.18
C ALA A 35 -14.13 -24.95 12.89
N GLU A 36 -12.88 -24.96 13.33
CA GLU A 36 -12.23 -23.81 13.99
C GLU A 36 -12.06 -22.65 13.02
N THR A 37 -11.57 -22.94 11.82
CA THR A 37 -11.27 -21.99 10.75
C THR A 37 -12.24 -22.16 9.58
N ILE A 38 -12.68 -21.03 9.04
CA ILE A 38 -13.44 -21.00 7.78
C ILE A 38 -12.50 -20.82 6.59
N PHE A 39 -11.36 -20.16 6.80
CA PHE A 39 -10.44 -19.77 5.74
C PHE A 39 -9.00 -19.78 6.22
N GLU A 40 -8.12 -20.40 5.45
CA GLU A 40 -6.68 -20.49 5.74
C GLU A 40 -5.88 -20.27 4.46
N LEU A 41 -4.83 -19.46 4.55
CA LEU A 41 -3.87 -19.23 3.48
C LEU A 41 -2.46 -19.52 4.01
N GLU A 42 -1.74 -20.39 3.32
CA GLU A 42 -0.33 -20.65 3.65
C GLU A 42 0.50 -19.39 3.42
N GLN A 43 0.36 -18.76 2.26
CA GLN A 43 1.12 -17.56 1.93
C GLN A 43 0.34 -16.65 0.97
N VAL A 44 0.43 -15.35 1.23
CA VAL A 44 0.04 -14.28 0.31
C VAL A 44 1.30 -13.52 -0.05
N SER A 45 1.57 -13.33 -1.33
CA SER A 45 2.68 -12.53 -1.84
C SER A 45 2.16 -11.40 -2.70
N VAL A 46 2.76 -10.22 -2.56
CA VAL A 46 2.35 -8.99 -3.24
C VAL A 46 3.59 -8.38 -3.88
N ASN A 47 3.45 -7.93 -5.13
CA ASN A 47 4.41 -7.06 -5.78
C ASN A 47 3.71 -5.77 -6.19
N VAL A 48 4.37 -4.64 -5.93
CA VAL A 48 3.88 -3.28 -6.11
C VAL A 48 4.93 -2.50 -6.89
N ASP A 49 4.49 -1.64 -7.79
CA ASP A 49 5.40 -0.68 -8.43
C ASP A 49 5.90 0.31 -7.37
N VAL A 50 7.19 0.25 -7.07
CA VAL A 50 7.85 1.13 -6.09
C VAL A 50 7.69 2.60 -6.44
N ALA A 51 7.65 2.97 -7.73
CA ALA A 51 7.46 4.36 -8.14
C ALA A 51 6.05 4.85 -7.80
N SER A 52 5.05 3.98 -7.91
CA SER A 52 3.65 4.30 -7.62
C SER A 52 3.40 4.61 -6.15
N LEU A 53 4.24 4.10 -5.24
CA LEU A 53 4.17 4.35 -3.78
C LEU A 53 4.37 5.83 -3.43
N PHE A 54 5.00 6.61 -4.32
CA PHE A 54 5.18 8.06 -4.14
C PHE A 54 4.08 8.90 -4.80
N SER A 55 3.07 8.25 -5.39
CA SER A 55 1.97 8.89 -6.09
C SER A 55 0.65 8.77 -5.32
N GLU A 56 -0.40 9.43 -5.81
CA GLU A 56 -1.74 9.31 -5.23
C GLU A 56 -2.37 7.92 -5.43
N VAL A 57 -1.92 7.18 -6.45
CA VAL A 57 -2.48 5.87 -6.82
C VAL A 57 -1.38 4.81 -6.78
N VAL A 58 -1.50 3.87 -5.86
CA VAL A 58 -0.58 2.73 -5.76
C VAL A 58 -0.96 1.67 -6.81
N GLU A 59 0.02 1.27 -7.63
CA GLU A 59 -0.12 0.23 -8.65
C GLU A 59 0.42 -1.10 -8.13
N ILE A 60 -0.48 -2.09 -8.02
CA ILE A 60 -0.13 -3.45 -7.58
C ILE A 60 0.06 -4.32 -8.83
N ASP A 61 1.31 -4.73 -9.08
CA ASP A 61 1.66 -5.59 -10.22
C ASP A 61 1.05 -7.00 -10.09
N SER A 62 1.09 -7.57 -8.88
CA SER A 62 0.55 -8.91 -8.65
C SER A 62 0.23 -9.18 -7.19
N ILE A 63 -0.80 -10.02 -6.99
CA ILE A 63 -1.12 -10.67 -5.73
C ILE A 63 -1.20 -12.17 -6.01
N VAL A 64 -0.41 -12.96 -5.29
CA VAL A 64 -0.38 -14.43 -5.39
C VAL A 64 -0.81 -15.01 -4.06
N ILE A 65 -1.83 -15.86 -4.09
CA ILE A 65 -2.33 -16.59 -2.92
C ILE A 65 -1.98 -18.06 -3.09
N SER A 66 -1.16 -18.58 -2.19
CA SER A 66 -0.69 -19.96 -2.17
C SER A 66 -1.51 -20.80 -1.20
N GLN A 67 -1.91 -21.98 -1.66
CA GLN A 67 -2.66 -22.99 -0.91
C GLN A 67 -3.86 -22.41 -0.13
N PRO A 68 -4.83 -21.76 -0.80
CA PRO A 68 -6.05 -21.37 -0.13
C PRO A 68 -6.86 -22.60 0.28
N GLN A 69 -7.18 -22.71 1.57
CA GLN A 69 -8.08 -23.71 2.13
C GLN A 69 -9.33 -23.04 2.67
N ILE A 70 -10.48 -23.61 2.33
CA ILE A 70 -11.79 -23.05 2.69
C ILE A 70 -12.63 -24.19 3.23
N THR A 71 -13.04 -24.04 4.49
CA THR A 71 -13.89 -25.03 5.14
C THR A 71 -15.34 -24.59 4.97
N TYR A 72 -16.10 -25.32 4.16
CA TYR A 72 -17.52 -25.04 3.91
C TYR A 72 -18.41 -25.96 4.72
N GLU A 73 -19.26 -25.39 5.57
CA GLU A 73 -20.25 -26.11 6.38
C GLU A 73 -21.66 -25.65 6.05
N THR A 74 -22.57 -26.59 5.81
CA THR A 74 -23.98 -26.32 5.50
C THR A 74 -24.91 -26.84 6.58
N ARG A 75 -25.98 -26.09 6.85
CA ARG A 75 -27.15 -26.46 7.64
C ARG A 75 -28.41 -26.40 6.78
N LEU A 76 -29.55 -26.78 7.37
CA LEU A 76 -30.85 -26.76 6.66
C LEU A 76 -31.20 -25.39 6.08
N THR A 77 -30.85 -24.29 6.76
CA THR A 77 -31.28 -22.94 6.39
C THR A 77 -30.13 -21.94 6.23
N SER A 78 -28.89 -22.34 6.49
CA SER A 78 -27.74 -21.45 6.37
C SER A 78 -26.43 -22.22 6.14
N ASP A 79 -25.35 -21.50 5.86
CA ASP A 79 -23.98 -22.00 5.74
C ASP A 79 -23.01 -21.00 6.41
N ASN A 80 -21.81 -21.48 6.73
CA ASN A 80 -20.84 -20.69 7.48
C ASN A 80 -20.32 -19.48 6.70
N VAL A 81 -20.27 -19.60 5.38
CA VAL A 81 -19.90 -18.52 4.46
C VAL A 81 -20.91 -17.37 4.55
N ARG A 82 -22.21 -17.67 4.46
CA ARG A 82 -23.27 -16.66 4.60
C ARG A 82 -23.23 -16.00 5.98
N ALA A 83 -23.02 -16.80 7.04
CA ALA A 83 -22.89 -16.26 8.39
C ALA A 83 -21.68 -15.31 8.54
N LEU A 84 -20.57 -15.58 7.85
CA LEU A 84 -19.42 -14.69 7.80
C LEU A 84 -19.73 -13.41 7.00
N LEU A 85 -20.35 -13.54 5.83
CA LEU A 85 -20.72 -12.40 4.99
C LEU A 85 -21.65 -11.41 5.69
N GLU A 86 -22.63 -11.91 6.45
CA GLU A 86 -23.55 -11.09 7.25
C GLU A 86 -22.83 -10.24 8.31
N LYS A 87 -21.65 -10.67 8.77
CA LYS A 87 -20.80 -9.91 9.71
C LYS A 87 -19.94 -8.85 9.01
N ILE A 88 -19.54 -9.11 7.76
CA ILE A 88 -18.63 -8.26 6.99
C ILE A 88 -19.38 -7.14 6.25
N LEU A 89 -20.56 -7.45 5.70
CA LEU A 89 -21.34 -6.52 4.89
C LEU A 89 -22.33 -5.73 5.76
N PRO A 90 -22.26 -4.39 5.80
CA PRO A 90 -23.25 -3.58 6.51
C PRO A 90 -24.64 -3.78 5.90
N GLN A 91 -25.62 -4.03 6.76
CA GLN A 91 -27.04 -4.21 6.43
C GLN A 91 -27.72 -2.97 5.78
N ASP A 92 -26.98 -1.87 5.57
CA ASP A 92 -27.50 -0.58 5.04
C ASP A 92 -27.03 -0.26 3.61
N SER A 93 -26.41 -1.23 2.92
CA SER A 93 -26.13 -1.12 1.48
C SER A 93 -27.38 -1.52 0.70
N GLY A 94 -28.32 -0.59 0.54
CA GLY A 94 -29.43 -0.75 -0.40
C GLY A 94 -28.89 -1.09 -1.79
N GLY A 95 -29.12 -2.32 -2.25
CA GLY A 95 -29.00 -2.70 -3.65
C GLY A 95 -27.64 -3.26 -4.08
N THR A 96 -27.24 -4.41 -3.55
CA THR A 96 -26.76 -5.50 -4.42
C THR A 96 -27.49 -6.74 -3.94
N GLY A 97 -28.37 -7.29 -4.78
CA GLY A 97 -29.28 -8.38 -4.43
C GLY A 97 -28.56 -9.66 -4.05
N ILE A 98 -28.03 -9.72 -2.83
CA ILE A 98 -27.57 -10.95 -2.19
C ILE A 98 -28.80 -11.52 -1.50
N GLY A 99 -29.63 -12.24 -2.25
CA GLY A 99 -30.85 -12.84 -1.70
C GLY A 99 -31.98 -13.17 -2.67
N THR A 100 -31.84 -12.93 -3.98
CA THR A 100 -32.82 -13.47 -4.93
C THR A 100 -32.41 -14.88 -5.32
N GLU A 101 -33.01 -15.83 -4.61
CA GLU A 101 -33.42 -17.14 -5.11
C GLU A 101 -32.25 -18.02 -5.61
N ASN A 102 -31.86 -18.96 -4.75
CA ASN A 102 -30.99 -20.11 -5.05
C ASN A 102 -29.46 -19.89 -5.05
N SER A 103 -28.96 -18.75 -4.61
CA SER A 103 -27.51 -18.48 -4.59
C SER A 103 -26.91 -18.81 -3.23
N ALA A 104 -26.31 -20.00 -3.11
CA ALA A 104 -25.28 -20.25 -2.11
C ALA A 104 -24.31 -19.05 -2.16
N ALA A 105 -23.97 -18.50 -1.00
CA ALA A 105 -22.87 -17.56 -0.96
C ALA A 105 -21.64 -18.32 -1.49
N THR A 106 -21.20 -17.96 -2.69
CA THR A 106 -20.20 -18.77 -3.38
C THR A 106 -18.84 -18.43 -2.81
N VAL A 107 -17.96 -19.42 -2.73
CA VAL A 107 -16.53 -19.27 -2.39
C VAL A 107 -15.88 -18.10 -3.17
N ALA A 108 -16.34 -17.84 -4.39
CA ALA A 108 -15.90 -16.71 -5.20
C ALA A 108 -16.16 -15.35 -4.52
N GLN A 109 -17.30 -15.17 -3.86
CA GLN A 109 -17.63 -13.93 -3.14
C GLN A 109 -16.73 -13.74 -1.92
N LEU A 110 -16.39 -14.82 -1.22
CA LEU A 110 -15.42 -14.74 -0.13
C LEU A 110 -14.04 -14.33 -0.64
N MET A 111 -13.58 -14.94 -1.74
CA MET A 111 -12.27 -14.60 -2.29
C MET A 111 -12.21 -13.15 -2.78
N ASP A 112 -13.30 -12.64 -3.38
CA ASP A 112 -13.40 -11.24 -3.80
C ASP A 112 -13.30 -10.27 -2.61
N ILE A 113 -13.95 -10.60 -1.49
CA ILE A 113 -13.83 -9.83 -0.25
C ILE A 113 -12.41 -9.90 0.30
N VAL A 114 -11.79 -11.07 0.32
CA VAL A 114 -10.40 -11.22 0.78
C VAL A 114 -9.45 -10.38 -0.07
N LEU A 115 -9.56 -10.43 -1.39
CA LEU A 115 -8.75 -9.62 -2.31
C LEU A 115 -8.99 -8.11 -2.12
N THR A 116 -10.24 -7.70 -1.93
CA THR A 116 -10.60 -6.31 -1.66
C THR A 116 -10.00 -5.83 -0.34
N GLU A 117 -10.06 -6.63 0.72
CA GLU A 117 -9.49 -6.25 2.01
C GLU A 117 -7.95 -6.29 1.98
N LEU A 118 -7.34 -7.23 1.25
CA LEU A 118 -5.89 -7.25 1.02
C LEU A 118 -5.42 -6.00 0.27
N SER A 119 -6.05 -5.65 -0.85
CA SER A 119 -5.70 -4.44 -1.61
C SER A 119 -5.85 -3.17 -0.77
N ARG A 120 -6.91 -3.07 0.04
CA ARG A 120 -7.10 -1.96 0.99
C ARG A 120 -6.04 -1.93 2.08
N ALA A 121 -5.67 -3.08 2.63
CA ALA A 121 -4.61 -3.16 3.63
C ALA A 121 -3.26 -2.74 3.05
N ILE A 122 -2.97 -3.10 1.80
CA ILE A 122 -1.75 -2.69 1.09
C ILE A 122 -1.76 -1.18 0.82
N ALA A 123 -2.87 -0.63 0.31
CA ALA A 123 -2.99 0.80 0.02
C ALA A 123 -3.05 1.67 1.28
N GLY A 124 -3.63 1.15 2.37
CA GLY A 124 -3.81 1.83 3.65
C GLY A 124 -2.65 1.62 4.63
N ALA A 125 -1.75 0.68 4.36
CA ALA A 125 -0.47 0.60 5.04
C ALA A 125 0.33 1.84 4.64
N SER A 126 0.18 2.93 5.39
CA SER A 126 1.25 3.93 5.55
C SER A 126 2.46 3.12 6.00
N LEU A 127 3.32 2.79 5.02
CA LEU A 127 4.49 1.96 5.23
C LEU A 127 5.39 2.73 6.18
N PRO A 128 5.55 2.31 7.45
CA PRO A 128 6.35 3.06 8.40
C PRO A 128 7.78 3.17 7.85
N GLY A 129 8.24 4.41 7.64
CA GLY A 129 9.53 4.73 7.06
C GLY A 129 9.51 5.24 5.61
N LEU A 130 8.42 5.08 4.84
CA LEU A 130 8.33 5.68 3.50
C LEU A 130 8.05 7.17 3.55
N ASP A 131 7.21 7.62 4.49
CA ASP A 131 6.98 9.05 4.74
C ASP A 131 8.28 9.73 5.21
N GLU A 132 9.01 9.09 6.13
CA GLU A 132 10.34 9.55 6.57
C GLU A 132 11.37 9.53 5.44
N LEU A 133 11.34 8.49 4.58
CA LEU A 133 12.23 8.41 3.42
C LEU A 133 11.92 9.53 2.42
N ARG A 134 10.63 9.78 2.13
CA ARG A 134 10.17 10.86 1.27
C ARG A 134 10.62 12.21 1.81
N GLU A 135 10.40 12.46 3.10
CA GLU A 135 10.83 13.69 3.76
C GLU A 135 12.35 13.85 3.70
N SER A 136 13.12 12.77 3.91
CA SER A 136 14.59 12.80 3.81
C SER A 136 15.08 13.10 2.38
N VAL A 137 14.42 12.56 1.36
CA VAL A 137 14.74 12.82 -0.05
C VAL A 137 14.38 14.25 -0.42
N GLU A 138 13.20 14.73 0.00
CA GLU A 138 12.78 16.11 -0.22
C GLU A 138 13.74 17.11 0.44
N ALA A 139 14.14 16.86 1.69
CA ALA A 139 15.12 17.67 2.40
C ALA A 139 16.48 17.69 1.70
N GLN A 140 16.95 16.53 1.23
CA GLN A 140 18.22 16.43 0.52
C GLN A 140 18.19 17.14 -0.85
N VAL A 141 17.05 17.10 -1.55
CA VAL A 141 16.87 17.84 -2.80
C VAL A 141 16.88 19.35 -2.55
N GLN A 142 16.15 19.83 -1.53
CA GLN A 142 16.11 21.26 -1.19
C GLN A 142 17.50 21.79 -0.82
N GLN A 143 18.23 21.07 0.02
CA GLN A 143 19.58 21.45 0.42
C GLN A 143 20.52 21.60 -0.78
N ARG A 144 20.44 20.67 -1.75
CA ARG A 144 21.27 20.73 -2.95
C ARG A 144 20.88 21.84 -3.91
N VAL A 145 19.59 22.19 -3.98
CA VAL A 145 19.14 23.34 -4.78
C VAL A 145 19.71 24.63 -4.19
N GLU A 146 19.67 24.78 -2.87
CA GLU A 146 20.20 25.95 -2.17
C GLU A 146 21.73 26.08 -2.31
N GLU A 147 22.47 24.97 -2.18
CA GLU A 147 23.92 24.92 -2.42
C GLU A 147 24.28 25.30 -3.87
N ILE A 148 23.45 24.88 -4.85
CA ILE A 148 23.62 25.24 -6.25
C ILE A 148 23.34 26.73 -6.46
N GLU A 149 22.30 27.29 -5.85
CA GLU A 149 21.98 28.71 -5.94
C GLU A 149 23.12 29.58 -5.39
N GLU A 150 23.67 29.24 -4.23
CA GLU A 150 24.83 29.92 -3.64
C GLU A 150 26.06 29.84 -4.56
N THR A 151 26.37 28.64 -5.05
CA THR A 151 27.50 28.45 -5.98
C THR A 151 27.34 29.26 -7.27
N VAL A 152 26.11 29.37 -7.77
CA VAL A 152 25.78 30.17 -8.96
C VAL A 152 25.96 31.66 -8.67
N GLU A 153 25.48 32.14 -7.53
CA GLU A 153 25.58 33.55 -7.13
C GLU A 153 27.05 33.97 -6.98
N ASP A 154 27.86 33.16 -6.29
CA ASP A 154 29.30 33.37 -6.14
C ASP A 154 30.03 33.40 -7.49
N THR A 155 29.71 32.47 -8.38
CA THR A 155 30.35 32.40 -9.72
C THR A 155 29.98 33.62 -10.56
N VAL A 156 28.73 34.09 -10.46
CA VAL A 156 28.28 35.31 -11.15
C VAL A 156 29.00 36.53 -10.59
N GLU A 157 29.15 36.62 -9.27
CA GLU A 157 29.81 37.75 -8.63
C GLU A 157 31.30 37.80 -8.97
N GLU A 158 32.01 36.67 -8.93
CA GLU A 158 33.41 36.57 -9.35
C GLU A 158 33.59 37.01 -10.82
N ALA A 159 32.70 36.57 -11.71
CA ALA A 159 32.74 36.96 -13.12
C ALA A 159 32.55 38.47 -13.32
N VAL A 160 31.61 39.07 -12.58
CA VAL A 160 31.35 40.52 -12.63
C VAL A 160 32.57 41.29 -12.10
N GLN A 161 33.08 40.95 -10.92
CA GLN A 161 34.26 41.61 -10.33
C GLN A 161 35.50 41.46 -11.24
N GLY A 162 35.66 40.29 -11.88
CA GLY A 162 36.71 40.06 -12.88
C GLY A 162 36.62 41.01 -14.08
N LEU A 163 35.42 41.31 -14.56
CA LEU A 163 35.20 42.29 -15.64
C LEU A 163 35.50 43.72 -15.19
N GLU A 164 35.09 44.11 -13.98
CA GLU A 164 35.37 45.44 -13.43
C GLU A 164 36.87 45.71 -13.28
N ASN A 165 37.62 44.73 -12.75
CA ASN A 165 39.06 44.83 -12.59
C ASN A 165 39.78 44.97 -13.95
N ARG A 166 39.29 44.26 -14.97
CA ARG A 166 39.80 44.41 -16.34
C ARG A 166 39.50 45.79 -16.91
N LEU A 167 38.29 46.32 -16.75
CA LEU A 167 37.93 47.65 -17.23
C LEU A 167 38.77 48.77 -16.58
N ARG A 168 39.00 48.69 -15.26
CA ARG A 168 39.81 49.66 -14.52
C ARG A 168 41.26 49.73 -15.03
N ASN A 169 41.82 48.61 -15.49
CA ASN A 169 43.20 48.54 -15.95
C ASN A 169 43.39 49.03 -17.40
N ILE A 170 42.30 49.25 -18.15
CA ILE A 170 42.33 49.66 -19.57
C ILE A 170 41.99 51.16 -19.73
N LEU A 171 41.41 51.80 -18.72
CA LEU A 171 41.11 53.23 -18.74
C LEU A 171 42.34 54.06 -18.30
N PRO A 172 42.88 54.96 -19.14
CA PRO A 172 44.01 55.79 -18.77
C PRO A 172 43.62 56.79 -17.67
N SER A 173 44.53 57.00 -16.70
CA SER A 173 44.31 57.92 -15.58
C SER A 173 44.03 59.34 -16.08
N PRO A 174 43.02 60.04 -15.52
CA PRO A 174 42.75 61.42 -15.88
C PRO A 174 43.93 62.31 -15.45
N ASN A 175 44.43 63.12 -16.41
CA ASN A 175 45.43 64.16 -16.20
C ASN A 175 44.88 65.33 -15.37
#